data_AF-A0A0F7JJX4-F1
#
_entry.id   AF-A0A0F7JJX4-F1
#
_cell.length_a   1.000
_cell.length_b   1.000
_cell.length_c   1.000
_cell.angle_alpha   90.00
_cell.angle_beta   90.00
_cell.angle_gamma   90.00
#
_symmetry.space_group_name_H-M   'P 1'
#
loop_
_entity.id
_entity.type
_entity.pdbx_description
1 polymer ?
#
loop_
_entity_poly.entity_id
_entity_poly.type
_entity_poly.pdbx_seq_one_letter_code
_entity_poly.pdbx_strand_id
1 'polypeptide(L)'
;MTPDEWNDGIRNEADSVQDTDWSQDTRRHLRRQAWLTATVITLGFTVVTLSLMATLNAALIGSLPALTSGITQVFATPLNPAWALVAGLGYLLTRQGFTPVQAAGVLLTVKLLGSVATRLVTLNVPSTFPDGTTILFDILPSPQAFISGPMLVSLILNFVVLGAGIGLARINFPRTRTA
;
A
#
# COMPACT_ATOMS: atom_id res chain seq x y z
N MET A 1 -2.17 17.46 -24.49
CA MET A 1 -2.41 16.02 -24.49
C MET A 1 -1.76 15.43 -23.25
N THR A 2 -2.56 14.95 -22.32
CA THR A 2 -2.06 14.25 -21.11
C THR A 2 -1.66 12.81 -21.46
N PRO A 3 -0.81 12.15 -20.65
CA PRO A 3 -0.46 10.74 -20.86
C PRO A 3 -1.69 9.82 -20.90
N ASP A 4 -2.75 10.18 -20.17
CA ASP A 4 -4.00 9.43 -20.15
C ASP A 4 -4.80 9.64 -21.44
N GLU A 5 -4.91 10.88 -21.93
CA GLU A 5 -5.53 11.19 -23.23
C GLU A 5 -4.80 10.49 -24.39
N TRP A 6 -3.47 10.38 -24.30
CA TRP A 6 -2.66 9.66 -25.28
C TRP A 6 -2.96 8.15 -25.25
N ASN A 7 -3.01 7.54 -24.07
CA ASN A 7 -3.34 6.13 -23.93
C ASN A 7 -4.76 5.78 -24.39
N ASP A 8 -5.72 6.66 -24.09
CA ASP A 8 -7.11 6.48 -24.53
C ASP A 8 -7.25 6.67 -26.05
N GLY A 9 -6.52 7.64 -26.64
CA GLY A 9 -6.42 7.80 -28.09
C GLY A 9 -5.86 6.58 -28.79
N ILE A 10 -4.73 6.05 -28.30
CA ILE A 10 -4.11 4.83 -28.85
C ILE A 10 -5.04 3.60 -28.72
N ARG A 11 -5.80 3.48 -27.63
CA ARG A 11 -6.78 2.39 -27.47
C ARG A 11 -7.92 2.51 -28.47
N ASN A 12 -8.46 3.70 -28.68
CA ASN A 12 -9.54 3.93 -29.63
C ASN A 12 -9.08 3.70 -31.08
N GLU A 13 -7.84 4.07 -31.42
CA GLU A 13 -7.24 3.71 -32.71
C GLU A 13 -7.07 2.20 -32.82
N ALA A 14 -6.52 1.52 -31.80
CA ALA A 14 -6.35 0.06 -31.79
C ALA A 14 -7.66 -0.71 -31.96
N ASP A 15 -8.78 -0.17 -31.48
CA ASP A 15 -10.10 -0.78 -31.61
C ASP A 15 -10.79 -0.48 -32.95
N SER A 16 -10.37 0.58 -33.66
CA SER A 16 -10.94 0.97 -34.97
C SER A 16 -10.17 0.41 -36.17
N VAL A 17 -8.91 0.02 -35.98
CA VAL A 17 -8.06 -0.55 -37.02
C VAL A 17 -8.37 -2.05 -37.23
N GLN A 18 -8.63 -2.44 -38.47
CA GLN A 18 -8.89 -3.83 -38.87
C GLN A 18 -7.63 -4.72 -38.88
N ASP A 19 -6.45 -4.12 -38.73
CA ASP A 19 -5.18 -4.83 -38.59
C ASP A 19 -5.09 -5.50 -37.21
N THR A 20 -5.22 -6.83 -37.22
CA THR A 20 -5.23 -7.65 -36.02
C THR A 20 -3.88 -7.70 -35.31
N ASP A 21 -2.77 -7.48 -36.02
CA ASP A 21 -1.43 -7.60 -35.43
C ASP A 21 -1.07 -6.33 -34.65
N TRP A 22 -1.37 -5.15 -35.20
CA TRP A 22 -1.12 -3.88 -34.54
C TRP A 22 -1.98 -3.68 -33.28
N SER A 23 -3.26 -4.06 -33.35
CA SER A 23 -4.18 -3.98 -32.20
C SER A 23 -3.77 -4.93 -31.06
N GLN A 24 -3.28 -6.13 -31.38
CA GLN A 24 -2.75 -7.07 -30.40
C GLN A 24 -1.48 -6.56 -29.73
N ASP A 25 -0.52 -6.03 -30.49
CA ASP A 25 0.76 -5.56 -29.95
C ASP A 25 0.56 -4.34 -29.04
N THR A 26 -0.29 -3.40 -29.47
CA THR A 26 -0.69 -2.23 -28.68
C THR A 26 -1.33 -2.63 -27.36
N ARG A 27 -2.25 -3.61 -27.37
CA ARG A 27 -2.87 -4.14 -26.14
C ARG A 27 -1.86 -4.83 -25.21
N ARG A 28 -0.88 -5.56 -25.77
CA ARG A 28 0.20 -6.18 -24.97
C ARG A 28 1.08 -5.13 -24.31
N HIS A 29 1.46 -4.09 -25.06
CA HIS A 29 2.26 -2.98 -24.54
C HIS A 29 1.56 -2.28 -23.37
N LEU A 30 0.29 -1.88 -23.54
CA LEU A 30 -0.49 -1.21 -22.49
C LEU A 30 -0.72 -2.09 -21.26
N ARG A 31 -0.94 -3.40 -21.44
CA ARG A 31 -1.04 -4.36 -20.32
C ARG A 31 0.28 -4.47 -19.57
N ARG A 32 1.41 -4.53 -20.28
CA ARG A 32 2.74 -4.61 -19.67
C ARG A 32 3.04 -3.35 -18.87
N GLN A 33 2.73 -2.17 -19.40
CA GLN A 33 2.89 -0.92 -18.70
C GLN A 33 2.03 -0.86 -17.43
N ALA A 34 0.74 -1.21 -17.51
CA ALA A 34 -0.14 -1.26 -16.34
C ALA A 34 0.37 -2.25 -15.28
N TRP A 35 0.88 -3.41 -15.71
CA TRP A 35 1.45 -4.41 -14.80
C TRP A 35 2.73 -3.92 -14.11
N LEU A 36 3.62 -3.23 -14.83
CA LEU A 36 4.82 -2.62 -14.25
C LEU A 36 4.46 -1.54 -13.24
N THR A 37 3.51 -0.65 -13.59
CA THR A 37 3.02 0.38 -12.67
C THR A 37 2.44 -0.24 -11.39
N ALA A 38 1.59 -1.26 -11.53
CA ALA A 38 1.05 -1.99 -10.37
C ALA A 38 2.15 -2.60 -9.51
N THR A 39 3.14 -3.22 -10.14
CA THR A 39 4.26 -3.88 -9.45
C THR A 39 5.10 -2.88 -8.67
N VAL A 40 5.47 -1.75 -9.30
CA VAL A 40 6.26 -0.69 -8.65
C VAL A 40 5.49 -0.10 -7.46
N ILE A 41 4.21 0.21 -7.63
CA ILE A 41 3.37 0.73 -6.54
C ILE A 41 3.27 -0.31 -5.40
N THR A 42 3.03 -1.58 -5.73
CA THR A 42 2.90 -2.66 -4.75
C THR A 42 4.18 -2.83 -3.94
N LEU A 43 5.34 -2.93 -4.61
CA LEU A 43 6.62 -3.12 -3.94
C LEU A 43 7.01 -1.88 -3.12
N GLY A 44 6.90 -0.69 -3.71
CA GLY A 44 7.21 0.56 -3.00
C GLY A 44 6.33 0.74 -1.76
N PHE A 45 5.03 0.48 -1.89
CA PHE A 45 4.13 0.53 -0.75
C PHE A 45 4.47 -0.52 0.32
N THR A 46 4.81 -1.74 -0.09
CA THR A 46 5.24 -2.81 0.83
C THR A 46 6.45 -2.37 1.64
N VAL A 47 7.50 -1.85 0.97
CA VAL A 47 8.71 -1.34 1.64
C VAL A 47 8.37 -0.22 2.62
N VAL A 48 7.57 0.77 2.21
CA VAL A 48 7.17 1.89 3.08
C VAL A 48 6.41 1.39 4.31
N THR A 49 5.47 0.45 4.15
CA THR A 49 4.71 -0.10 5.27
C THR A 49 5.58 -0.91 6.23
N LEU A 50 6.52 -1.72 5.73
CA LEU A 50 7.45 -2.47 6.56
C LEU A 50 8.40 -1.54 7.33
N SER A 51 8.95 -0.52 6.66
CA SER A 51 9.79 0.49 7.29
C SER A 51 9.05 1.25 8.39
N LEU A 52 7.79 1.63 8.13
CA LEU A 52 6.94 2.25 9.15
C LEU A 52 6.78 1.31 10.34
N MET A 53 6.36 0.05 10.12
CA MET A 53 6.19 -0.93 11.20
C MET A 53 7.47 -1.12 12.02
N ALA A 54 8.62 -1.29 11.37
CA ALA A 54 9.92 -1.41 12.03
C ALA A 54 10.23 -0.19 12.91
N THR A 55 10.00 1.01 12.37
CA THR A 55 10.22 2.27 13.10
C THR A 55 9.31 2.40 14.32
N LEU A 56 8.02 2.04 14.17
CA LEU A 56 7.07 2.08 15.26
C LEU A 56 7.43 1.10 16.37
N ASN A 57 7.78 -0.13 16.02
CA ASN A 57 8.18 -1.13 17.00
C ASN A 57 9.47 -0.71 17.71
N ALA A 58 10.48 -0.21 16.98
CA ALA A 58 11.72 0.33 17.54
C ALA A 58 11.46 1.48 18.55
N ALA A 59 10.53 2.38 18.22
CA ALA A 59 10.18 3.47 19.12
C ALA A 59 9.43 3.00 20.37
N LEU A 60 8.54 2.01 20.24
CA LEU A 60 7.79 1.44 21.38
C LEU A 60 8.70 0.71 22.38
N ILE A 61 9.75 0.03 21.90
CA ILE A 61 10.71 -0.68 22.77
C ILE A 61 11.82 0.23 23.32
N GLY A 62 11.74 1.54 23.10
CA GLY A 62 12.71 2.51 23.62
C GLY A 62 14.07 2.50 22.92
N SER A 63 14.21 1.84 21.76
CA SER A 63 15.46 1.85 20.98
C SER A 63 15.62 3.11 20.12
N LEU A 64 14.59 3.95 20.05
CA LEU A 64 14.63 5.31 19.49
C LEU A 64 14.39 6.33 20.61
N PRO A 65 14.84 7.59 20.46
CA PRO A 65 14.54 8.65 21.42
C PRO A 65 13.04 8.67 21.75
N ALA A 66 12.71 8.84 23.03
CA ALA A 66 11.33 8.80 23.50
C ALA A 66 10.46 9.73 22.64
N LEU A 67 9.53 9.14 21.90
CA LEU A 67 8.52 9.90 21.19
C LEU A 67 7.77 10.73 22.23
N THR A 68 7.56 12.01 21.94
CA THR A 68 6.77 12.87 22.83
C THR A 68 5.40 12.21 23.05
N SER A 69 4.85 12.34 24.25
CA SER A 69 3.60 11.66 24.67
C SER A 69 2.43 11.84 23.69
N GLY A 70 2.37 12.97 22.99
CA GLY A 70 1.40 13.22 21.92
C GLY A 70 1.58 12.32 20.68
N ILE A 71 2.81 11.98 20.31
CA ILE A 71 3.09 11.10 19.16
C ILE A 71 2.72 9.64 19.47
N THR A 72 2.98 9.17 20.69
CA THR A 72 2.51 7.83 21.14
C THR A 72 0.99 7.69 21.07
N GLN A 73 0.24 8.77 21.34
CA GLN A 73 -1.22 8.76 21.20
C GLN A 73 -1.68 8.71 19.74
N VAL A 74 -0.98 9.35 18.80
CA VAL A 74 -1.29 9.25 17.35
C VAL A 74 -1.26 7.79 16.89
N PHE A 75 -0.35 6.97 17.42
CA PHE A 75 -0.25 5.55 17.07
C PHE A 75 -1.32 4.66 17.71
N ALA A 76 -1.91 5.09 18.84
CA ALA A 76 -3.00 4.39 19.52
C ALA A 76 -4.40 4.81 19.02
N THR A 77 -4.48 5.80 18.13
CA THR A 77 -5.76 6.34 17.64
C THR A 77 -6.15 5.78 16.27
N PRO A 78 -7.44 5.93 15.89
CA PRO A 78 -7.90 5.68 14.52
C PRO A 78 -7.26 6.59 13.45
N LEU A 79 -6.33 7.47 13.80
CA LEU A 79 -5.47 8.23 12.87
C LEU A 79 -4.08 7.58 12.74
N ASN A 80 -4.00 6.26 12.96
CA ASN A 80 -2.78 5.50 12.75
C ASN A 80 -2.23 5.77 11.33
N PRO A 81 -0.96 6.18 11.18
CA PRO A 81 -0.38 6.50 9.87
C PRO A 81 -0.39 5.31 8.90
N ALA A 82 -0.50 4.08 9.38
CA ALA A 82 -0.73 2.92 8.53
C ALA A 82 -2.04 3.04 7.74
N TRP A 83 -3.10 3.60 8.32
CA TRP A 83 -4.38 3.82 7.62
C TRP A 83 -4.28 5.00 6.66
N ALA A 84 -3.59 6.08 7.02
CA ALA A 84 -3.32 7.17 6.09
C ALA A 84 -2.57 6.68 4.84
N LEU A 85 -1.59 5.78 5.01
CA LEU A 85 -0.91 5.12 3.89
C LEU A 85 -1.87 4.30 3.02
N VAL A 86 -2.76 3.50 3.63
CA VAL A 86 -3.73 2.69 2.87
C VAL A 86 -4.72 3.56 2.10
N ALA A 87 -5.19 4.69 2.67
CA ALA A 87 -5.99 5.65 1.95
C ALA A 87 -5.20 6.29 0.79
N GLY A 88 -3.94 6.66 1.04
CA GLY A 88 -3.02 7.15 0.02
C GLY A 88 -2.80 6.16 -1.13
N LEU A 89 -2.70 4.86 -0.83
CA LEU A 89 -2.62 3.79 -1.83
C LEU A 89 -3.88 3.75 -2.70
N GLY A 90 -5.06 3.78 -2.08
CA GLY A 90 -6.34 3.81 -2.79
C GLY A 90 -6.46 5.05 -3.70
N TYR A 91 -6.02 6.19 -3.20
CA TYR A 91 -5.97 7.44 -3.95
C TYR A 91 -5.02 7.34 -5.17
N LEU A 92 -3.77 6.91 -4.94
CA LEU A 92 -2.74 6.78 -5.97
C LEU A 92 -3.16 5.79 -7.06
N LEU A 93 -3.64 4.61 -6.69
CA LEU A 93 -4.08 3.59 -7.65
C LEU A 93 -5.27 4.09 -8.49
N THR A 94 -6.21 4.80 -7.87
CA THR A 94 -7.32 5.42 -8.61
C THR A 94 -6.83 6.46 -9.61
N ARG A 95 -5.83 7.28 -9.23
CA ARG A 95 -5.22 8.25 -10.15
C ARG A 95 -4.46 7.60 -11.29
N GLN A 96 -3.96 6.39 -11.10
CA GLN A 96 -3.29 5.60 -12.14
C GLN A 96 -4.29 4.77 -12.98
N GLY A 97 -5.60 5.02 -12.84
CA GLY A 97 -6.65 4.38 -13.64
C GLY A 97 -7.06 2.98 -13.17
N PHE A 98 -6.56 2.50 -12.03
CA PHE A 98 -6.95 1.20 -11.50
C PHE A 98 -8.38 1.19 -10.97
N THR A 99 -9.07 0.07 -11.18
CA THR A 99 -10.41 -0.15 -10.63
C THR A 99 -10.34 -0.44 -9.12
N PRO A 100 -11.44 -0.24 -8.37
CA PRO A 100 -11.47 -0.58 -6.94
C PRO A 100 -11.10 -2.03 -6.65
N VAL A 101 -11.49 -2.95 -7.52
CA VAL A 101 -11.15 -4.38 -7.41
C VAL A 101 -9.66 -4.62 -7.59
N GLN A 102 -9.03 -3.96 -8.57
CA GLN A 102 -7.59 -4.05 -8.76
C GLN A 102 -6.83 -3.42 -7.59
N ALA A 103 -7.33 -2.30 -7.05
CA ALA A 103 -6.73 -1.66 -5.87
C ALA A 103 -6.81 -2.56 -4.62
N ALA A 104 -7.95 -3.24 -4.42
CA ALA A 104 -8.11 -4.26 -3.39
C ALA A 104 -7.13 -5.43 -3.57
N GLY A 105 -6.93 -5.89 -4.81
CA GLY A 105 -5.95 -6.94 -5.14
C GLY A 105 -4.51 -6.53 -4.82
N VAL A 106 -4.13 -5.28 -5.12
CA VAL A 106 -2.82 -4.71 -4.74
C VAL A 106 -2.67 -4.71 -3.22
N LEU A 107 -3.66 -4.21 -2.48
CA LEU A 107 -3.62 -4.19 -1.03
C LEU A 107 -3.44 -5.59 -0.43
N LEU A 108 -4.17 -6.60 -0.94
CA LEU A 108 -4.00 -7.99 -0.51
C LEU A 108 -2.59 -8.52 -0.80
N THR A 109 -2.06 -8.21 -1.98
CA THR A 109 -0.70 -8.62 -2.38
C THR A 109 0.35 -8.00 -1.45
N VAL A 110 0.21 -6.71 -1.12
CA VAL A 110 1.07 -6.03 -0.13
C VAL A 110 1.03 -6.76 1.22
N LYS A 111 -0.17 -7.09 1.73
CA LYS A 111 -0.29 -7.77 3.03
C LYS A 111 0.38 -9.13 3.03
N LEU A 112 0.25 -9.87 1.92
CA LEU A 112 0.90 -11.16 1.75
C LEU A 112 2.43 -11.03 1.68
N LEU A 113 2.94 -10.10 0.87
CA LEU A 113 4.38 -9.83 0.77
C LEU A 113 4.95 -9.38 2.12
N GLY A 114 4.25 -8.49 2.82
CA GLY A 114 4.64 -8.04 4.16
C GLY A 114 4.68 -9.22 5.16
N SER A 115 3.69 -10.11 5.12
CA SER A 115 3.70 -11.32 5.97
C SER A 115 4.83 -12.29 5.64
N VAL A 116 5.25 -12.38 4.38
CA VAL A 116 6.40 -13.20 3.99
C VAL A 116 7.68 -12.52 4.46
N ALA A 117 7.82 -11.21 4.25
CA ALA A 117 8.99 -10.44 4.65
C ALA A 117 9.25 -10.51 6.17
N THR A 118 8.23 -10.32 7.01
CA THR A 118 8.39 -10.40 8.48
C THR A 118 8.66 -11.80 9.01
N ARG A 119 8.48 -12.84 8.19
CA ARG A 119 8.88 -14.21 8.53
C ARG A 119 10.31 -14.54 8.11
N LEU A 120 10.79 -13.91 7.04
CA LEU A 120 12.11 -14.17 6.47
C LEU A 120 13.19 -13.23 7.03
N VAL A 121 12.79 -12.05 7.50
CA VAL A 121 13.70 -11.00 7.96
C VAL A 121 13.54 -10.81 9.46
N THR A 122 14.61 -11.06 10.20
CA THR A 122 14.74 -10.69 11.61
C THR A 122 15.54 -9.39 11.70
N LEU A 123 15.00 -8.37 12.36
CA LEU A 123 15.70 -7.12 12.62
C LEU A 123 15.90 -6.95 14.12
N ASN A 124 16.97 -7.55 14.63
CA ASN A 124 17.29 -7.48 16.05
C ASN A 124 17.95 -6.14 16.40
N VAL A 125 17.35 -5.42 17.35
CA VAL A 125 17.90 -4.18 17.91
C VAL A 125 18.16 -4.39 19.41
N PRO A 126 19.34 -4.03 19.93
CA PRO A 126 19.58 -4.03 21.36
C PRO A 126 18.76 -2.93 22.04
N SER A 127 17.95 -3.31 23.03
CA SER A 127 17.27 -2.36 23.91
C SER A 127 17.76 -2.53 25.35
N THR A 128 18.07 -1.43 26.00
CA THR A 128 18.52 -1.38 27.39
C THR A 128 17.42 -0.77 28.24
N PHE A 129 16.96 -1.54 29.22
CA PHE A 129 15.89 -1.14 30.13
C PHE A 129 16.45 -0.35 31.33
N PRO A 130 15.59 0.39 32.06
CA PRO A 130 16.00 1.16 33.23
C PRO A 130 16.67 0.33 34.35
N ASP A 131 16.43 -0.97 34.39
CA ASP A 131 17.06 -1.92 35.32
C ASP A 131 18.45 -2.40 34.85
N GLY A 132 18.95 -1.87 33.73
CA GLY A 132 20.25 -2.22 33.15
C GLY A 132 20.23 -3.52 32.33
N THR A 133 19.07 -4.18 32.19
CA THR A 133 18.96 -5.37 31.33
C THR A 133 19.03 -4.97 29.87
N THR A 134 19.86 -5.68 29.09
CA THR A 134 19.90 -5.53 27.62
C THR A 134 19.36 -6.79 26.99
N ILE A 135 18.32 -6.64 26.17
CA ILE A 135 17.75 -7.74 25.38
C ILE A 135 17.64 -7.35 23.91
N LEU A 136 17.84 -8.33 23.03
CA LEU A 136 17.65 -8.17 21.61
C LEU A 136 16.15 -8.32 21.29
N PHE A 137 15.57 -7.28 20.71
CA PHE A 137 14.20 -7.31 20.21
C PHE A 137 14.19 -7.34 18.69
N ASP A 138 13.45 -8.27 18.13
CA ASP A 138 13.08 -8.22 16.72
C ASP A 138 12.02 -7.13 16.52
N ILE A 139 12.34 -6.09 15.75
CA ILE A 139 11.43 -4.97 15.46
C ILE A 139 10.49 -5.26 14.27
N LEU A 140 10.68 -6.38 13.57
CA LEU A 140 9.73 -6.90 12.59
C LEU A 140 9.27 -8.31 13.00
N PRO A 141 8.79 -8.51 14.23
CA PRO A 141 8.45 -9.84 14.68
C PRO A 141 7.33 -10.38 13.79
N SER A 142 7.48 -11.64 13.38
CA SER A 142 6.38 -12.35 12.75
C SER A 142 5.14 -12.21 13.64
N PRO A 143 3.93 -12.01 13.08
CA PRO A 143 2.72 -12.01 13.89
C PRO A 143 2.61 -13.38 14.58
N GLN A 144 3.04 -13.48 15.84
CA GLN A 144 3.00 -14.71 16.62
C GLN A 144 1.53 -14.95 16.98
N ALA A 145 0.90 -15.86 16.24
CA ALA A 145 -0.39 -16.48 16.52
C ALA A 145 -1.59 -15.56 16.82
N PHE A 146 -2.36 -15.12 15.81
CA PHE A 146 -3.69 -14.54 16.05
C PHE A 146 -4.71 -14.88 14.95
N ILE A 147 -5.09 -16.15 14.85
CA ILE A 147 -6.40 -16.53 14.29
C ILE A 147 -7.45 -16.19 15.36
N SER A 148 -7.72 -14.90 15.53
CA SER A 148 -8.80 -14.40 16.39
C SER A 148 -9.38 -13.13 15.77
N GLY A 149 -10.63 -12.82 16.11
CA GLY A 149 -11.44 -11.69 15.60
C GLY A 149 -10.73 -10.35 15.28
N PRO A 150 -9.69 -9.88 16.01
CA PRO A 150 -8.99 -8.64 15.67
C PRO A 150 -8.39 -8.55 14.26
N MET A 151 -8.00 -9.66 13.62
CA MET A 151 -7.38 -9.58 12.28
C MET A 151 -8.39 -9.28 11.16
N LEU A 152 -9.59 -9.86 11.23
CA LEU A 152 -10.66 -9.58 10.28
C LEU A 152 -11.14 -8.13 10.40
N VAL A 153 -11.26 -7.62 11.61
CA VAL A 153 -11.59 -6.21 11.86
C VAL A 153 -10.51 -5.31 11.24
N SER A 154 -9.23 -5.61 11.45
CA SER A 154 -8.14 -4.86 10.82
C SER A 154 -8.23 -4.91 9.29
N LEU A 155 -8.47 -6.08 8.70
CA LEU A 155 -8.60 -6.22 7.25
C LEU A 155 -9.80 -5.42 6.70
N ILE A 156 -10.96 -5.51 7.34
CA ILE A 156 -12.17 -4.74 6.99
C ILE A 156 -11.86 -3.24 7.05
N LEU A 157 -11.22 -2.78 8.12
CA LEU A 157 -10.84 -1.36 8.25
C LEU A 157 -9.87 -0.94 7.15
N ASN A 158 -8.88 -1.77 6.78
CA ASN A 158 -8.01 -1.47 5.64
C ASN A 158 -8.82 -1.31 4.34
N PHE A 159 -9.85 -2.12 4.09
CA PHE A 159 -10.71 -1.97 2.92
C PHE A 159 -11.59 -0.71 2.97
N VAL A 160 -12.14 -0.37 4.13
CA VAL A 160 -12.91 0.88 4.33
C VAL A 160 -12.03 2.09 4.06
N VAL A 161 -10.82 2.10 4.61
CA VAL A 161 -9.84 3.18 4.45
C VAL A 161 -9.34 3.27 3.00
N LEU A 162 -9.09 2.13 2.35
CA LEU A 162 -8.78 2.07 0.92
C LEU A 162 -9.93 2.69 0.11
N GLY A 163 -11.17 2.33 0.43
CA GLY A 163 -12.38 2.86 -0.18
C GLY A 163 -12.52 4.38 -0.01
N ALA A 164 -12.18 4.91 1.17
CA ALA A 164 -12.14 6.35 1.42
C ALA A 164 -11.11 7.04 0.51
N GLY A 165 -9.91 6.47 0.38
CA GLY A 165 -8.89 6.95 -0.55
C GLY A 165 -9.33 6.98 -2.02
N ILE A 166 -9.99 5.91 -2.46
CA ILE A 166 -10.59 5.82 -3.81
C ILE A 166 -11.68 6.89 -3.98
N GLY A 167 -12.55 7.06 -2.99
CA GLY A 167 -13.61 8.08 -3.00
C GLY A 167 -13.04 9.49 -3.13
N LEU A 168 -12.03 9.82 -2.33
CA LEU A 168 -11.34 11.12 -2.40
C LEU A 168 -10.70 11.38 -3.77
N ALA A 169 -10.08 10.38 -4.38
CA ALA A 169 -9.50 10.53 -5.72
C ALA A 169 -10.57 10.85 -6.78
N ARG A 170 -11.74 10.21 -6.69
CA ARG A 170 -12.85 10.43 -7.63
C ARG A 170 -13.50 11.79 -7.49
N ILE A 171 -13.57 12.32 -6.27
CA ILE A 171 -14.11 13.66 -6.01
C ILE A 171 -13.15 14.73 -6.54
N ASN A 172 -11.85 14.56 -6.33
CA ASN A 172 -10.84 15.53 -6.76
C ASN A 172 -10.57 15.50 -8.26
N PHE A 173 -10.91 14.41 -8.94
CA PHE A 173 -10.80 14.25 -10.39
C PHE A 173 -12.07 13.58 -10.93
N PRO A 174 -13.17 14.34 -11.10
CA PRO A 174 -14.29 13.83 -11.84
C PRO A 174 -13.78 13.51 -13.25
N ARG A 175 -13.84 12.23 -13.64
CA ARG A 175 -13.62 11.83 -15.03
C ARG A 175 -14.50 12.75 -15.87
N THR A 176 -13.89 13.64 -16.66
CA THR A 176 -14.59 14.31 -17.74
C THR A 176 -15.07 13.21 -18.66
N ARG A 177 -16.34 12.82 -18.51
CA ARG A 177 -17.08 12.08 -19.52
C ARG A 177 -17.11 12.99 -20.74
N THR A 178 -16.14 12.85 -21.63
CA THR A 178 -16.35 13.24 -23.01
C THR A 178 -17.30 12.20 -23.60
N ALA A 179 -18.54 12.66 -23.80
CA ALA A 179 -19.53 12.01 -24.64
C ALA A 179 -19.06 12.00 -26.10
#